data_AF-A0A8J8TSF3-F1
#
_entry.id   AF-A0A8J8TSF3-F1
#
_cell.length_a   1.000
_cell.length_b   1.000
_cell.length_c   1.000
_cell.angle_alpha   90.00
_cell.angle_beta   90.00
_cell.angle_gamma   90.00
#
_symmetry.space_group_name_H-M   'P 1'
#
loop_
_entity.id
_entity.type
_entity.pdbx_description
1 polymer ?
#
loop_
_entity_poly.entity_id
_entity_poly.type
_entity_poly.pdbx_seq_one_letter_code
_entity_poly.pdbx_strand_id
1 'polypeptide(L)'
;MTTGQPETDIDADLEWCYEAVHGVSRTFSITIDRLEEPMSRHICLGYLLCRVADTIEDAGHIPPEAQTELLTAYDRLLDPDDPFEADAFMDDVEPWIPADPDEDWTVVAETPRVLRTFESLDEEPREIMRDPVRELVDGMAMFTDRYADEGGLRLQTLEELEEYCWYAAGTVGTLITGLVARSASPDRAEEMRQNARSFALLLQLVNIAKDVESDYHEENNVYLPAEWLAEENVDVEAVTAEANQSGVTNVIRRVTGRAENYLDDAHRYLEVVPERHGNRLSAWAIPYLLAVGTMRELRERPEDVVREGDVKISRAEVFAVIQQFEDGVSRSHLRDLRREISEKPLHH
;
A
#
# COMPACT_ATOMS: atom_id res chain seq x y z
N MET A 1 -38.64 -30.11 4.62
CA MET A 1 -38.29 -28.80 5.18
C MET A 1 -36.82 -28.61 4.87
N THR A 2 -36.54 -28.08 3.69
CA THR A 2 -35.19 -27.72 3.28
C THR A 2 -35.00 -26.32 3.84
N THR A 3 -34.25 -26.19 4.92
CA THR A 3 -33.75 -24.90 5.41
C THR A 3 -32.89 -24.33 4.30
N GLY A 4 -33.45 -23.41 3.51
CA GLY A 4 -32.67 -22.64 2.56
C GLY A 4 -31.67 -21.83 3.36
N GLN A 5 -30.38 -22.08 3.13
CA GLN A 5 -29.37 -21.07 3.40
C GLN A 5 -29.82 -19.78 2.69
N PRO A 6 -29.70 -18.60 3.32
CA PRO A 6 -29.95 -17.35 2.60
C PRO A 6 -29.04 -17.35 1.37
N GLU A 7 -29.60 -17.11 0.18
CA GLU A 7 -28.79 -16.86 -1.01
C GLU A 7 -27.87 -15.68 -0.66
N THR A 8 -26.57 -15.93 -0.63
CA THR A 8 -25.55 -14.89 -0.43
C THR A 8 -25.69 -13.87 -1.54
N ASP A 9 -25.90 -12.61 -1.17
CA ASP A 9 -26.05 -11.50 -2.10
C ASP A 9 -24.67 -10.92 -2.43
N ILE A 10 -24.09 -11.37 -3.55
CA ILE A 10 -22.76 -10.93 -4.01
C ILE A 10 -22.74 -9.43 -4.31
N ASP A 11 -23.86 -8.84 -4.73
CA ASP A 11 -23.93 -7.40 -4.99
C ASP A 11 -23.85 -6.62 -3.67
N ALA A 12 -24.52 -7.10 -2.61
CA ALA A 12 -24.40 -6.52 -1.28
C ALA A 12 -22.99 -6.72 -0.67
N ASP A 13 -22.36 -7.87 -0.90
CA ASP A 13 -20.99 -8.12 -0.47
C ASP A 13 -20.01 -7.16 -1.18
N LEU A 14 -20.20 -6.89 -2.47
CA LEU A 14 -19.39 -5.93 -3.23
C LEU A 14 -19.62 -4.48 -2.77
N GLU A 15 -20.85 -4.09 -2.47
CA GLU A 15 -21.15 -2.77 -1.90
C GLU A 15 -20.42 -2.59 -0.55
N TRP A 16 -20.46 -3.60 0.30
CA TRP A 16 -19.70 -3.61 1.55
C TRP A 16 -18.19 -3.51 1.30
N CYS A 17 -17.64 -4.20 0.29
CA CYS A 17 -16.22 -4.09 -0.05
C CYS A 17 -15.83 -2.65 -0.42
N TYR A 18 -16.66 -1.93 -1.18
CA TYR A 18 -16.41 -0.52 -1.49
C TYR A 18 -16.43 0.35 -0.23
N GLU A 19 -17.42 0.16 0.65
CA GLU A 19 -17.49 0.86 1.93
C GLU A 19 -16.27 0.57 2.82
N ALA A 20 -15.82 -0.69 2.86
CA ALA A 20 -14.67 -1.11 3.65
C ALA A 20 -13.39 -0.38 3.22
N VAL A 21 -13.12 -0.27 1.91
CA VAL A 21 -11.96 0.50 1.43
C VAL A 21 -12.02 1.97 1.81
N HIS A 22 -13.23 2.55 1.86
CA HIS A 22 -13.42 3.93 2.30
C HIS A 22 -13.06 4.17 3.76
N GLY A 23 -13.25 3.18 4.62
CA GLY A 23 -12.77 3.22 6.00
C GLY A 23 -11.25 3.17 6.05
N VAL A 24 -10.67 2.08 5.56
CA VAL A 24 -9.24 1.78 5.78
C VAL A 24 -8.26 2.66 4.98
N SER A 25 -8.67 3.29 3.87
CA SER A 25 -7.74 4.13 3.10
C SER A 25 -8.37 5.24 2.29
N ARG A 26 -8.08 6.48 2.72
CA ARG A 26 -8.45 7.71 1.99
C ARG A 26 -7.77 7.82 0.62
N THR A 27 -6.52 7.41 0.49
CA THR A 27 -5.78 7.54 -0.78
C THR A 27 -6.28 6.52 -1.80
N PHE A 28 -6.46 5.25 -1.39
CA PHE A 28 -7.02 4.23 -2.28
C PHE A 28 -8.49 4.49 -2.61
N SER A 29 -9.26 5.07 -1.69
CA SER A 29 -10.62 5.57 -1.99
C SER A 29 -10.63 6.51 -3.19
N ILE A 30 -9.76 7.52 -3.19
CA ILE A 30 -9.66 8.47 -4.31
C ILE A 30 -9.32 7.72 -5.60
N THR A 31 -8.39 6.75 -5.56
CA THR A 31 -8.04 5.93 -6.71
C THR A 31 -9.24 5.13 -7.24
N ILE A 32 -9.97 4.43 -6.37
CA ILE A 32 -11.15 3.63 -6.76
C ILE A 32 -12.25 4.51 -7.33
N ASP A 33 -12.51 5.67 -6.73
CA ASP A 33 -13.51 6.65 -7.20
C ASP A 33 -13.16 7.26 -8.57
N ARG A 34 -11.94 7.07 -9.08
CA ARG A 34 -11.54 7.48 -10.43
C ARG A 34 -11.71 6.38 -11.46
N LEU A 35 -11.87 5.14 -11.04
CA LEU A 35 -12.02 3.99 -11.93
C LEU A 35 -13.49 3.80 -12.30
N GLU A 36 -13.73 3.15 -13.44
CA GLU A 36 -15.06 2.63 -13.80
C GLU A 36 -15.03 1.11 -13.78
N GLU A 37 -16.22 0.51 -13.83
CA GLU A 37 -16.34 -0.93 -13.93
C GLU A 37 -15.80 -1.46 -15.29
N PRO A 38 -15.14 -2.62 -15.31
CA PRO A 38 -14.89 -3.54 -14.20
C PRO A 38 -13.59 -3.26 -13.40
N MET A 39 -12.86 -2.18 -13.69
CA MET A 39 -11.56 -1.94 -13.04
C MET A 39 -11.73 -1.57 -11.57
N SER A 40 -12.74 -0.77 -11.23
CA SER A 40 -13.00 -0.35 -9.85
C SER A 40 -13.18 -1.55 -8.91
N ARG A 41 -13.95 -2.58 -9.30
CA ARG A 41 -14.15 -3.78 -8.46
C ARG A 41 -12.88 -4.61 -8.31
N HIS A 42 -12.09 -4.76 -9.38
CA HIS A 42 -10.85 -5.55 -9.29
C HIS A 42 -9.84 -4.87 -8.37
N ILE A 43 -9.66 -3.55 -8.49
CA ILE A 43 -8.74 -2.80 -7.62
C ILE A 43 -9.25 -2.79 -6.17
N CYS A 44 -10.57 -2.64 -5.95
CA CYS A 44 -11.16 -2.73 -4.63
C CYS A 44 -10.87 -4.08 -3.94
N LEU A 45 -11.12 -5.19 -4.64
CA LEU A 45 -10.93 -6.52 -4.07
C LEU A 45 -9.46 -6.87 -3.90
N GLY A 46 -8.61 -6.55 -4.89
CA GLY A 46 -7.17 -6.73 -4.77
C GLY A 46 -6.59 -5.96 -3.58
N TYR A 47 -7.05 -4.73 -3.36
CA TYR A 47 -6.62 -3.93 -2.21
C TYR A 47 -7.07 -4.54 -0.88
N LEU A 48 -8.32 -5.00 -0.75
CA LEU A 48 -8.80 -5.64 0.48
C LEU A 48 -8.06 -6.95 0.79
N LEU A 49 -7.69 -7.73 -0.24
CA LEU A 49 -6.88 -8.93 -0.05
C LEU A 49 -5.50 -8.62 0.52
N CYS A 50 -4.84 -7.57 0.03
CA CYS A 50 -3.59 -7.07 0.60
C CYS A 50 -3.78 -6.53 2.03
N ARG A 51 -4.86 -5.79 2.26
CA ARG A 51 -5.18 -5.16 3.56
C ARG A 51 -5.32 -6.18 4.68
N VAL A 52 -5.87 -7.37 4.43
CA VAL A 52 -5.91 -8.43 5.46
C VAL A 52 -4.51 -8.80 5.96
N ALA A 53 -3.53 -8.91 5.07
CA ALA A 53 -2.15 -9.23 5.43
C ALA A 53 -1.46 -8.06 6.16
N ASP A 54 -1.60 -6.85 5.61
CA ASP A 54 -1.11 -5.58 6.17
C ASP A 54 -1.57 -5.42 7.63
N THR A 55 -2.87 -5.59 7.90
CA THR A 55 -3.42 -5.49 9.26
C THR A 55 -2.85 -6.54 10.22
N ILE A 56 -2.49 -7.73 9.74
CA ILE A 56 -1.89 -8.78 10.59
C ILE A 56 -0.41 -8.47 10.85
N GLU A 57 0.34 -8.01 9.85
CA GLU A 57 1.75 -7.63 9.98
C GLU A 57 1.95 -6.43 10.92
N ASP A 58 1.08 -5.42 10.81
CA ASP A 58 1.15 -4.17 11.59
C ASP A 58 0.64 -4.32 13.04
N ALA A 59 0.08 -5.49 13.37
CA ALA A 59 -0.57 -5.74 14.66
C ALA A 59 0.41 -5.89 15.84
N GLY A 60 0.84 -4.78 16.42
CA GLY A 60 1.78 -4.76 17.55
C GLY A 60 1.32 -5.49 18.83
N HIS A 61 0.05 -5.89 18.94
CA HIS A 61 -0.45 -6.73 20.05
C HIS A 61 -0.32 -8.24 19.82
N ILE A 62 0.02 -8.66 18.59
CA ILE A 62 0.21 -10.06 18.23
C ILE A 62 1.71 -10.37 18.30
N PRO A 63 2.14 -11.43 19.00
CA PRO A 63 3.53 -11.85 18.99
C PRO A 63 3.99 -12.21 17.56
N PRO A 64 5.24 -11.89 17.16
CA PRO A 64 5.73 -12.16 15.81
C PRO A 64 5.57 -13.61 15.33
N GLU A 65 5.80 -14.60 16.20
CA GLU A 65 5.59 -16.02 15.87
C GLU A 65 4.14 -16.29 15.44
N ALA A 66 3.16 -15.71 16.13
CA ALA A 66 1.74 -15.85 15.79
C ALA A 66 1.38 -15.04 14.52
N GLN A 67 1.98 -13.86 14.30
CA GLN A 67 1.80 -13.11 13.06
C GLN A 67 2.27 -13.93 11.85
N THR A 68 3.47 -14.53 11.93
CA THR A 68 4.01 -15.41 10.87
C THR A 68 3.11 -16.62 10.62
N GLU A 69 2.59 -17.26 11.68
CA GLU A 69 1.64 -18.38 11.55
C GLU A 69 0.34 -17.95 10.85
N LEU A 70 -0.23 -16.79 11.22
CA LEU A 70 -1.44 -16.24 10.62
C LEU A 70 -1.25 -15.86 9.15
N LEU A 71 -0.13 -15.21 8.81
CA LEU A 71 0.22 -14.86 7.44
C LEU A 71 0.42 -16.13 6.59
N THR A 72 1.09 -17.15 7.15
CA THR A 72 1.25 -18.45 6.48
C THR A 72 -0.11 -19.13 6.27
N ALA A 73 -1.01 -19.09 7.25
CA ALA A 73 -2.37 -19.60 7.13
C ALA A 73 -3.17 -18.83 6.06
N TYR A 74 -2.99 -17.52 5.98
CA TYR A 74 -3.61 -16.68 4.96
C TYR A 74 -3.07 -16.99 3.55
N ASP A 75 -1.78 -17.20 3.36
CA ASP A 75 -1.24 -17.66 2.05
C ASP A 75 -1.87 -18.98 1.61
N ARG A 76 -1.99 -19.94 2.54
CA ARG A 76 -2.65 -21.23 2.28
C ARG A 76 -4.13 -21.05 1.92
N LEU A 77 -4.83 -20.10 2.54
CA LEU A 77 -6.21 -19.77 2.21
C LEU A 77 -6.37 -19.19 0.80
N LEU A 78 -5.35 -18.47 0.32
CA LEU A 78 -5.33 -17.89 -1.03
C LEU A 78 -4.90 -18.90 -2.11
N ASP A 79 -4.30 -20.03 -1.73
CA ASP A 79 -3.85 -21.08 -2.63
C ASP A 79 -5.01 -21.98 -3.10
N PRO A 80 -5.39 -21.98 -4.39
CA PRO A 80 -6.47 -22.82 -4.89
C PRO A 80 -6.16 -24.32 -4.82
N ASP A 81 -4.88 -24.70 -4.66
CA ASP A 81 -4.44 -26.09 -4.55
C ASP A 81 -4.31 -26.57 -3.10
N ASP A 82 -4.40 -25.68 -2.10
CA ASP A 82 -4.42 -26.04 -0.68
C ASP A 82 -5.87 -26.16 -0.19
N PRO A 83 -6.28 -27.26 0.47
CA PRO A 83 -7.63 -27.43 1.00
C PRO A 83 -7.89 -26.62 2.29
N PHE A 84 -7.14 -25.55 2.54
CA PHE A 84 -7.29 -24.72 3.73
C PHE A 84 -8.51 -23.79 3.56
N GLU A 85 -9.46 -23.90 4.47
CA GLU A 85 -10.77 -23.24 4.34
C GLU A 85 -10.83 -21.98 5.20
N ALA A 86 -11.70 -21.03 4.79
CA ALA A 86 -11.87 -19.76 5.49
C ALA A 86 -12.26 -19.94 6.97
N ASP A 87 -13.07 -20.95 7.30
CA ASP A 87 -13.46 -21.24 8.69
C ASP A 87 -12.23 -21.56 9.57
N ALA A 88 -11.25 -22.28 9.04
CA ALA A 88 -10.02 -22.62 9.78
C ALA A 88 -9.14 -21.39 10.00
N PHE A 89 -9.00 -20.53 8.98
CA PHE A 89 -8.33 -19.25 9.13
C PHE A 89 -9.02 -18.35 10.18
N MET A 90 -10.37 -18.33 10.16
CA MET A 90 -11.13 -17.56 11.14
C MET A 90 -10.93 -18.08 12.56
N ASP A 91 -10.89 -19.40 12.77
CA ASP A 91 -10.58 -20.01 14.09
C ASP A 91 -9.19 -19.58 14.59
N ASP A 92 -8.21 -19.42 13.70
CA ASP A 92 -6.84 -19.01 14.04
C ASP A 92 -6.73 -17.50 14.34
N VAL A 93 -7.44 -16.63 13.59
CA VAL A 93 -7.33 -15.17 13.73
C VAL A 93 -8.31 -14.57 14.76
N GLU A 94 -9.48 -15.17 15.00
CA GLU A 94 -10.50 -14.68 15.93
C GLU A 94 -9.96 -14.32 17.33
N PRO A 95 -9.04 -15.10 17.94
CA PRO A 95 -8.46 -14.75 19.24
C PRO A 95 -7.69 -13.42 19.27
N TRP A 96 -7.27 -12.92 18.12
CA TRP A 96 -6.46 -11.71 17.95
C TRP A 96 -7.28 -10.49 17.53
N ILE A 97 -8.52 -10.69 17.08
CA ILE A 97 -9.41 -9.60 16.70
C ILE A 97 -9.79 -8.81 17.96
N PRO A 98 -9.58 -7.47 17.99
CA PRO A 98 -10.00 -6.63 19.11
C PRO A 98 -11.51 -6.72 19.36
N ALA A 99 -11.92 -6.62 20.63
CA ALA A 99 -13.34 -6.68 21.00
C ALA A 99 -14.21 -5.56 20.39
N ASP A 100 -13.58 -4.42 20.08
CA ASP A 100 -14.16 -3.30 19.34
C ASP A 100 -13.22 -3.05 18.14
N PRO A 101 -13.40 -3.80 17.02
CA PRO A 101 -12.50 -3.72 15.89
C PRO A 101 -12.65 -2.36 15.21
N ASP A 102 -11.51 -1.75 14.88
CA ASP A 102 -11.48 -0.62 13.97
C ASP A 102 -11.79 -1.05 12.53
N GLU A 103 -11.66 -0.12 11.58
CA GLU A 103 -11.99 -0.37 10.18
C GLU A 103 -11.05 -1.43 9.57
N ASP A 104 -9.77 -1.46 9.96
CA ASP A 104 -8.77 -2.43 9.48
C ASP A 104 -9.09 -3.85 10.00
N TRP A 105 -9.31 -3.99 11.31
CA TRP A 105 -9.70 -5.27 11.92
C TRP A 105 -11.09 -5.74 11.49
N THR A 106 -11.98 -4.83 11.08
CA THR A 106 -13.26 -5.20 10.47
C THR A 106 -13.06 -5.90 9.12
N VAL A 107 -12.04 -5.49 8.33
CA VAL A 107 -11.70 -6.19 7.08
C VAL A 107 -11.19 -7.61 7.36
N VAL A 108 -10.36 -7.80 8.38
CA VAL A 108 -9.89 -9.13 8.81
C VAL A 108 -11.05 -9.99 9.32
N ALA A 109 -11.95 -9.42 10.13
CA ALA A 109 -13.14 -10.13 10.62
C ALA A 109 -14.08 -10.58 9.50
N GLU A 110 -14.08 -9.87 8.38
CA GLU A 110 -14.92 -10.13 7.21
C GLU A 110 -14.13 -10.74 6.03
N THR A 111 -12.95 -11.33 6.28
CA THR A 111 -12.19 -12.08 5.27
C THR A 111 -13.04 -13.09 4.50
N PRO A 112 -13.95 -13.88 5.10
CA PRO A 112 -14.83 -14.79 4.35
C PRO A 112 -15.75 -14.05 3.36
N ARG A 113 -16.14 -12.81 3.65
CA ARG A 113 -16.93 -11.97 2.73
C ARG A 113 -16.07 -11.50 1.57
N VAL A 114 -14.89 -10.94 1.86
CA VAL A 114 -13.92 -10.50 0.84
C VAL A 114 -13.60 -11.64 -0.13
N LEU A 115 -13.29 -12.83 0.41
CA LEU A 115 -12.94 -14.01 -0.39
C LEU A 115 -14.10 -14.49 -1.25
N ARG A 116 -15.33 -14.57 -0.72
CA ARG A 116 -16.49 -14.93 -1.56
C ARG A 116 -16.71 -13.94 -2.70
N THR A 117 -16.58 -12.64 -2.45
CA THR A 117 -16.72 -11.62 -3.50
C THR A 117 -15.59 -11.74 -4.52
N PHE A 118 -14.36 -11.95 -4.08
CA PHE A 118 -13.22 -12.20 -4.95
C PHE A 118 -13.41 -13.45 -5.81
N GLU A 119 -13.86 -14.56 -5.23
CA GLU A 119 -14.11 -15.82 -5.93
C GLU A 119 -15.29 -15.76 -6.91
N SER A 120 -16.14 -14.72 -6.80
CA SER A 120 -17.21 -14.44 -7.75
C SER A 120 -16.73 -13.79 -9.07
N LEU A 121 -15.49 -13.30 -9.10
CA LEU A 121 -14.89 -12.71 -10.30
C LEU A 121 -14.58 -13.77 -11.37
N ASP A 122 -14.40 -13.31 -12.60
CA ASP A 122 -13.87 -14.15 -13.68
C ASP A 122 -12.49 -14.74 -13.29
N GLU A 123 -12.13 -15.88 -13.87
CA GLU A 123 -10.86 -16.58 -13.60
C GLU A 123 -9.62 -15.70 -13.88
N GLU A 124 -9.57 -15.03 -15.03
CA GLU A 124 -8.41 -14.22 -15.45
C GLU A 124 -8.03 -13.11 -14.43
N PRO A 125 -8.94 -12.20 -13.98
CA PRO A 125 -8.57 -11.22 -12.96
C PRO A 125 -8.21 -11.84 -11.61
N ARG A 126 -8.80 -12.99 -11.23
CA ARG A 126 -8.42 -13.70 -9.98
C ARG A 126 -6.98 -14.18 -10.06
N GLU A 127 -6.60 -14.86 -11.13
CA GLU A 127 -5.22 -15.35 -11.32
C GLU A 127 -4.20 -14.20 -11.31
N ILE A 128 -4.52 -13.09 -12.00
CA ILE A 128 -3.65 -11.90 -12.03
C ILE A 128 -3.43 -11.30 -10.64
N MET A 129 -4.45 -11.33 -9.78
CA MET A 129 -4.38 -10.77 -8.44
C MET A 129 -3.79 -11.74 -7.42
N ARG A 130 -4.06 -13.03 -7.55
CA ARG A 130 -3.70 -14.04 -6.55
C ARG A 130 -2.19 -14.15 -6.38
N ASP A 131 -1.44 -14.33 -7.46
CA ASP A 131 0.01 -14.56 -7.36
C ASP A 131 0.74 -13.39 -6.67
N PRO A 132 0.50 -12.11 -7.02
CA PRO A 132 1.15 -11.01 -6.32
C PRO A 132 0.67 -10.81 -4.88
N VAL A 133 -0.60 -11.10 -4.55
CA VAL A 133 -1.06 -11.06 -3.14
C VAL A 133 -0.35 -12.13 -2.33
N ARG A 134 -0.22 -13.35 -2.86
CA ARG A 134 0.52 -14.42 -2.20
C ARG A 134 1.99 -14.09 -2.00
N GLU A 135 2.64 -13.50 -3.01
CA GLU A 135 4.03 -13.03 -2.89
C GLU A 135 4.18 -11.94 -1.82
N LEU A 136 3.20 -11.03 -1.70
CA LEU A 136 3.15 -10.04 -0.62
C LEU A 136 3.07 -10.72 0.76
N VAL A 137 2.16 -11.67 0.92
CA VAL A 137 1.94 -12.39 2.19
C VAL A 137 3.17 -13.19 2.60
N ASP A 138 3.78 -13.93 1.67
CA ASP A 138 5.02 -14.69 1.90
C ASP A 138 6.18 -13.76 2.30
N GLY A 139 6.28 -12.60 1.63
CA GLY A 139 7.24 -11.56 1.96
C GLY A 139 7.08 -11.01 3.38
N MET A 140 5.86 -10.62 3.76
CA MET A 140 5.54 -10.13 5.10
C MET A 140 5.88 -11.19 6.15
N ALA A 141 5.42 -12.44 5.97
CA ALA A 141 5.71 -13.55 6.88
C ALA A 141 7.22 -13.76 7.07
N MET A 142 7.97 -13.68 5.98
CA MET A 142 9.42 -13.84 5.99
C MET A 142 10.14 -12.69 6.73
N PHE A 143 9.66 -11.44 6.62
CA PHE A 143 10.20 -10.31 7.36
C PHE A 143 9.81 -10.34 8.84
N THR A 144 8.57 -10.69 9.16
CA THR A 144 8.11 -10.86 10.54
C THR A 144 8.88 -11.95 11.28
N ASP A 145 9.09 -13.11 10.64
CA ASP A 145 9.90 -14.21 11.21
C ASP A 145 11.36 -13.79 11.42
N ARG A 146 11.93 -13.05 10.46
CA ARG A 146 13.32 -12.56 10.52
C ARG A 146 13.58 -11.69 11.74
N TYR A 147 12.60 -10.91 12.18
CA TYR A 147 12.69 -9.94 13.29
C TYR A 147 11.86 -10.34 14.52
N ALA A 148 11.55 -11.63 14.66
CA ALA A 148 10.68 -12.11 15.72
C ALA A 148 11.25 -11.89 17.14
N ASP A 149 12.58 -11.90 17.28
CA ASP A 149 13.28 -11.69 18.57
C ASP A 149 13.32 -10.21 18.97
N GLU A 150 13.20 -9.29 18.00
CA GLU A 150 13.19 -7.83 18.18
C GLU A 150 11.78 -7.30 18.49
N GLY A 151 10.74 -8.10 18.22
CA GLY A 151 9.34 -7.72 18.44
C GLY A 151 8.76 -6.78 17.39
N GLY A 152 9.50 -6.51 16.31
CA GLY A 152 9.11 -5.65 15.21
C GLY A 152 10.30 -5.39 14.27
N LEU A 153 10.01 -4.91 13.07
CA LEU A 153 11.00 -4.82 11.98
C LEU A 153 12.14 -3.87 12.33
N ARG A 154 13.38 -4.27 12.04
CA ARG A 154 14.61 -3.47 12.26
C ARG A 154 15.50 -3.55 11.03
N LEU A 155 15.07 -2.96 9.91
CA LEU A 155 15.76 -3.14 8.62
C LEU A 155 17.21 -2.64 8.68
N GLN A 156 18.15 -3.44 8.21
CA GLN A 156 19.58 -3.21 8.40
C GLN A 156 20.18 -2.30 7.33
N THR A 157 19.87 -2.54 6.06
CA THR A 157 20.51 -1.85 4.91
C THR A 157 19.50 -1.25 3.93
N LEU A 158 19.98 -0.40 3.02
CA LEU A 158 19.17 0.10 1.92
C LEU A 158 18.59 -1.04 1.05
N GLU A 159 19.39 -2.07 0.76
CA GLU A 159 18.95 -3.20 -0.05
C GLU A 159 17.79 -3.95 0.61
N GLU A 160 17.85 -4.12 1.94
CA GLU A 160 16.78 -4.74 2.71
C GLU A 160 15.53 -3.86 2.76
N LEU A 161 15.68 -2.54 2.90
CA LEU A 161 14.56 -1.59 2.76
C LEU A 161 13.88 -1.71 1.38
N GLU A 162 14.66 -1.82 0.30
CA GLU A 162 14.11 -1.98 -1.05
C GLU A 162 13.49 -3.36 -1.29
N GLU A 163 13.99 -4.40 -0.63
CA GLU A 163 13.41 -5.74 -0.61
C GLU A 163 12.06 -5.72 0.12
N TYR A 164 11.99 -5.11 1.30
CA TYR A 164 10.73 -4.93 2.02
C TYR A 164 9.72 -4.13 1.19
N CYS A 165 10.14 -3.00 0.60
CA CYS A 165 9.29 -2.20 -0.29
C CYS A 165 8.81 -2.98 -1.52
N TRP A 166 9.57 -3.97 -1.99
CA TRP A 166 9.12 -4.85 -3.06
C TRP A 166 7.93 -5.70 -2.61
N TYR A 167 8.02 -6.34 -1.45
CA TYR A 167 6.94 -7.18 -0.93
C TYR A 167 5.71 -6.37 -0.54
N ALA A 168 5.89 -5.27 0.19
CA ALA A 168 4.77 -4.45 0.69
C ALA A 168 4.07 -3.63 -0.42
N ALA A 169 4.78 -3.26 -1.50
CA ALA A 169 4.21 -2.39 -2.55
C ALA A 169 4.53 -2.82 -3.99
N GLY A 170 5.72 -3.35 -4.25
CA GLY A 170 6.14 -3.80 -5.59
C GLY A 170 5.23 -4.87 -6.19
N THR A 171 4.85 -5.86 -5.39
CA THR A 171 3.86 -6.90 -5.69
C THR A 171 2.48 -6.30 -6.04
N VAL A 172 2.01 -5.31 -5.29
CA VAL A 172 0.79 -4.55 -5.60
C VAL A 172 0.91 -3.83 -6.94
N GLY A 173 2.10 -3.29 -7.26
CA GLY A 173 2.43 -2.75 -8.58
C GLY A 173 2.30 -3.80 -9.70
N THR A 174 2.73 -5.04 -9.45
CA THR A 174 2.56 -6.18 -10.37
C THR A 174 1.09 -6.53 -10.57
N LEU A 175 0.31 -6.61 -9.50
CA LEU A 175 -1.14 -6.84 -9.52
C LEU A 175 -1.85 -5.80 -10.39
N ILE A 176 -1.65 -4.52 -10.08
CA ILE A 176 -2.29 -3.41 -10.79
C ILE A 176 -1.88 -3.42 -12.26
N THR A 177 -0.58 -3.58 -12.53
CA THR A 177 -0.05 -3.62 -13.89
C THR A 177 -0.64 -4.78 -14.68
N GLY A 178 -0.75 -5.96 -14.07
CA GLY A 178 -1.37 -7.14 -14.68
C GLY A 178 -2.80 -6.86 -15.13
N LEU A 179 -3.62 -6.27 -14.26
CA LEU A 179 -5.02 -5.92 -14.58
C LEU A 179 -5.11 -4.87 -15.69
N VAL A 180 -4.34 -3.79 -15.57
CA VAL A 180 -4.41 -2.65 -16.50
C VAL A 180 -3.84 -3.00 -17.88
N ALA A 181 -2.76 -3.79 -17.93
CA ALA A 181 -2.06 -4.15 -19.16
C ALA A 181 -2.85 -5.08 -20.10
N ARG A 182 -3.91 -5.75 -19.61
CA ARG A 182 -4.83 -6.56 -20.45
C ARG A 182 -5.39 -5.81 -21.66
N SER A 183 -5.54 -4.50 -21.50
CA SER A 183 -6.09 -3.59 -22.50
C SER A 183 -5.04 -2.97 -23.45
N ALA A 184 -3.75 -3.23 -23.19
CA ALA A 184 -2.62 -2.59 -23.85
C ALA A 184 -2.04 -3.43 -25.00
N SER A 185 -1.30 -2.78 -25.91
CA SER A 185 -0.45 -3.50 -26.85
C SER A 185 0.73 -4.15 -26.12
N PRO A 186 1.33 -5.23 -26.66
CA PRO A 186 2.47 -5.91 -26.02
C PRO A 186 3.61 -4.96 -25.62
N ASP A 187 3.99 -4.04 -26.50
CA ASP A 187 5.06 -3.06 -26.22
C ASP A 187 4.70 -2.12 -25.06
N ARG A 188 3.43 -1.69 -24.97
CA ARG A 188 2.97 -0.81 -23.87
C ARG A 188 2.88 -1.57 -22.55
N ALA A 189 2.41 -2.82 -22.60
CA ALA A 189 2.36 -3.69 -21.43
C ALA A 189 3.77 -3.96 -20.88
N GLU A 190 4.74 -4.16 -21.76
CA GLU A 190 6.13 -4.35 -21.38
C GLU A 190 6.73 -3.09 -20.77
N GLU A 191 6.48 -1.93 -21.37
CA GLU A 191 6.91 -0.65 -20.82
C GLU A 191 6.28 -0.35 -19.46
N MET A 192 5.01 -0.71 -19.25
CA MET A 192 4.39 -0.63 -17.93
C MET A 192 5.10 -1.52 -16.91
N ARG A 193 5.34 -2.80 -17.22
CA ARG A 193 6.03 -3.74 -16.31
C ARG A 193 7.43 -3.27 -15.91
N GLN A 194 8.19 -2.71 -16.85
CA GLN A 194 9.53 -2.18 -16.57
C GLN A 194 9.52 -1.00 -15.58
N ASN A 195 8.42 -0.25 -15.52
CA ASN A 195 8.30 0.93 -14.67
C ASN A 195 7.41 0.73 -13.43
N ALA A 196 6.69 -0.39 -13.34
CA ALA A 196 5.76 -0.70 -12.24
C ALA A 196 6.48 -0.73 -10.89
N ARG A 197 7.66 -1.36 -10.83
CA ARG A 197 8.49 -1.40 -9.62
C ARG A 197 8.84 -0.01 -9.14
N SER A 198 9.34 0.86 -10.01
CA SER A 198 9.71 2.22 -9.66
C SER A 198 8.49 3.02 -9.16
N PHE A 199 7.33 2.83 -9.78
CA PHE A 199 6.09 3.46 -9.31
C PHE A 199 5.73 3.04 -7.88
N ALA A 200 5.75 1.75 -7.59
CA ALA A 200 5.43 1.22 -6.27
C ALA A 200 6.44 1.66 -5.19
N LEU A 201 7.74 1.49 -5.46
CA LEU A 201 8.81 1.86 -4.52
C LEU A 201 8.81 3.37 -4.23
N LEU A 202 8.50 4.21 -5.23
CA LEU A 202 8.33 5.65 -5.01
C LEU A 202 7.30 5.93 -3.92
N LEU A 203 6.10 5.33 -4.02
CA LEU A 203 5.04 5.58 -3.05
C LEU A 203 5.40 5.04 -1.66
N GLN A 204 5.97 3.83 -1.60
CA GLN A 204 6.29 3.19 -0.33
C GLN A 204 7.42 3.90 0.42
N LEU A 205 8.49 4.30 -0.27
CA LEU A 205 9.59 5.05 0.35
C LEU A 205 9.13 6.42 0.87
N VAL A 206 8.16 7.06 0.21
CA VAL A 206 7.57 8.32 0.68
C VAL A 206 6.73 8.11 1.94
N ASN A 207 6.01 7.00 2.06
CA ASN A 207 5.29 6.65 3.28
C ASN A 207 6.27 6.35 4.44
N ILE A 208 7.25 5.47 4.21
CA ILE A 208 8.30 5.15 5.21
C ILE A 208 9.04 6.41 5.70
N ALA A 209 9.30 7.36 4.80
CA ALA A 209 9.98 8.60 5.18
C ALA A 209 9.10 9.55 6.03
N LYS A 210 7.77 9.46 5.94
CA LYS A 210 6.85 10.42 6.59
C LYS A 210 6.16 9.86 7.84
N ASP A 211 6.14 8.54 8.01
CA ASP A 211 5.36 7.84 9.06
C ASP A 211 6.23 7.25 10.19
N VAL A 212 7.52 7.60 10.26
CA VAL A 212 8.51 7.05 11.23
C VAL A 212 8.02 6.98 12.69
N GLU A 213 7.31 8.00 13.16
CA GLU A 213 6.79 8.04 14.53
C GLU A 213 5.64 7.05 14.74
N SER A 214 4.68 6.97 13.82
CA SER A 214 3.57 6.02 13.90
C SER A 214 4.08 4.59 13.74
N ASP A 215 4.97 4.34 12.78
CA ASP A 215 5.56 3.02 12.54
C ASP A 215 6.20 2.48 13.83
N TYR A 216 6.93 3.34 14.56
CA TYR A 216 7.57 2.94 15.82
C TYR A 216 6.58 2.77 16.98
N HIS A 217 5.61 3.67 17.12
CA HIS A 217 4.74 3.69 18.30
C HIS A 217 3.52 2.77 18.20
N GLU A 218 3.01 2.55 17.00
CA GLU A 218 1.79 1.77 16.75
C GLU A 218 2.13 0.33 16.35
N GLU A 219 3.19 0.14 15.55
CA GLU A 219 3.56 -1.16 14.98
C GLU A 219 4.85 -1.74 15.59
N ASN A 220 5.57 -0.96 16.40
CA ASN A 220 6.92 -1.29 16.86
C ASN A 220 7.90 -1.57 15.70
N ASN A 221 7.73 -0.92 14.56
CA ASN A 221 8.55 -1.08 13.36
C ASN A 221 9.53 0.09 13.16
N VAL A 222 10.72 -0.22 12.65
CA VAL A 222 11.70 0.77 12.18
C VAL A 222 12.17 0.35 10.79
N TYR A 223 11.58 0.98 9.78
CA TYR A 223 11.93 0.76 8.38
C TYR A 223 13.18 1.52 7.92
N LEU A 224 13.56 2.59 8.63
CA LEU A 224 14.76 3.36 8.31
C LEU A 224 16.01 2.47 8.45
N PRO A 225 16.93 2.42 7.46
CA PRO A 225 18.08 1.52 7.51
C PRO A 225 18.96 1.78 8.74
N ALA A 226 19.17 0.74 9.55
CA ALA A 226 19.99 0.81 10.76
C ALA A 226 21.42 1.31 10.48
N GLU A 227 21.99 0.97 9.33
CA GLU A 227 23.30 1.49 8.91
C GLU A 227 23.32 3.02 8.76
N TRP A 228 22.24 3.63 8.26
CA TRP A 228 22.15 5.08 8.08
C TRP A 228 21.87 5.78 9.40
N LEU A 229 21.08 5.17 10.28
CA LEU A 229 20.87 5.65 11.65
C LEU A 229 22.18 5.64 12.44
N ALA A 230 22.97 4.56 12.34
CA ALA A 230 24.25 4.44 13.00
C ALA A 230 25.28 5.48 12.53
N GLU A 231 25.30 5.83 11.23
CA GLU A 231 26.14 6.90 10.69
C GLU A 231 25.83 8.28 11.33
N GLU A 232 24.58 8.49 11.74
CA GLU A 232 24.11 9.67 12.45
C GLU A 232 24.20 9.53 13.98
N ASN A 233 24.76 8.42 14.49
CA ASN A 233 24.84 8.06 15.92
C ASN A 233 23.46 7.90 16.59
N VAL A 234 22.46 7.43 15.85
CA VAL A 234 21.11 7.13 16.35
C VAL A 234 20.98 5.63 16.56
N ASP A 235 20.52 5.25 17.74
CA ASP A 235 20.09 3.87 18.04
C ASP A 235 18.68 3.65 17.47
N VAL A 236 18.44 2.47 16.88
CA VAL A 236 17.15 2.09 16.30
C VAL A 236 16.01 2.15 17.33
N GLU A 237 16.30 1.84 18.60
CA GLU A 237 15.31 1.91 19.68
C GLU A 237 15.08 3.33 20.21
N ALA A 238 15.74 4.33 19.61
CA ALA A 238 15.66 5.71 20.02
C ALA A 238 15.36 6.65 18.85
N VAL A 239 14.74 6.14 17.77
CA VAL A 239 14.40 6.92 16.57
C VAL A 239 13.39 8.04 16.86
N THR A 240 12.50 7.88 17.83
CA THR A 240 11.54 8.92 18.24
C THR A 240 12.05 9.80 19.38
N ALA A 241 13.30 9.61 19.83
CA ALA A 241 13.85 10.42 20.91
C ALA A 241 14.19 11.85 20.44
N GLU A 242 13.72 12.86 21.17
CA GLU A 242 13.97 14.29 20.86
C GLU A 242 15.47 14.59 20.66
N ALA A 243 16.35 13.93 21.41
CA ALA A 243 17.80 14.09 21.29
C ALA A 243 18.37 13.62 19.93
N ASN A 244 17.68 12.68 19.27
CA ASN A 244 18.08 12.08 17.99
C ASN A 244 17.40 12.73 16.79
N GLN A 245 16.52 13.73 17.01
CA GLN A 245 15.73 14.37 15.95
C GLN A 245 16.56 14.77 14.73
N SER A 246 17.74 15.37 14.95
CA SER A 246 18.58 15.85 13.84
C SER A 246 19.14 14.69 13.01
N GLY A 247 19.53 13.59 13.65
CA GLY A 247 20.06 12.40 12.96
C GLY A 247 18.97 11.69 12.15
N VAL A 248 17.80 11.46 12.76
CA VAL A 248 16.66 10.84 12.07
C VAL A 248 16.18 11.69 10.90
N THR A 249 16.13 13.02 11.07
CA THR A 249 15.84 13.97 9.99
C THR A 249 16.82 13.84 8.81
N ASN A 250 18.11 13.59 9.07
CA ASN A 250 19.09 13.36 7.99
C ASN A 250 18.84 12.03 7.27
N VAL A 251 18.47 10.97 7.99
CA VAL A 251 18.10 9.67 7.40
C VAL A 251 16.82 9.78 6.56
N ILE A 252 15.79 10.49 7.05
CA ILE A 252 14.56 10.79 6.29
C ILE A 252 14.89 11.49 4.97
N ARG A 253 15.80 12.48 4.98
CA ARG A 253 16.25 13.16 3.75
C ARG A 253 16.94 12.19 2.77
N ARG A 254 17.71 11.22 3.27
CA ARG A 254 18.36 10.20 2.43
C ARG A 254 17.33 9.24 1.81
N VAL A 255 16.35 8.78 2.58
CA VAL A 255 15.25 7.94 2.07
C VAL A 255 14.42 8.72 1.04
N THR A 256 14.11 9.99 1.32
CA THR A 256 13.42 10.87 0.36
C THR A 256 14.23 11.04 -0.93
N GLY A 257 15.54 11.28 -0.83
CA GLY A 257 16.43 11.35 -2.00
C GLY A 257 16.53 10.02 -2.75
N ARG A 258 16.37 8.88 -2.07
CA ARG A 258 16.27 7.58 -2.73
C ARG A 258 14.97 7.44 -3.51
N ALA A 259 13.85 7.87 -2.93
CA ALA A 259 12.53 7.86 -3.57
C ALA A 259 12.53 8.71 -4.86
N GLU A 260 13.21 9.87 -4.85
CA GLU A 260 13.34 10.75 -6.02
C GLU A 260 13.94 10.04 -7.25
N ASN A 261 14.81 9.04 -7.05
CA ASN A 261 15.43 8.30 -8.16
C ASN A 261 14.41 7.44 -8.95
N TYR A 262 13.23 7.18 -8.40
CA TYR A 262 12.18 6.41 -9.07
C TYR A 262 11.15 7.29 -9.80
N LEU A 263 11.22 8.62 -9.63
CA LEU A 263 10.20 9.53 -10.12
C LEU A 263 10.02 9.51 -11.65
N ASP A 264 11.11 9.39 -12.40
CA ASP A 264 11.08 9.45 -13.86
C ASP A 264 10.50 8.18 -14.48
N ASP A 265 10.87 7.02 -13.94
CA ASP A 265 10.29 5.74 -14.34
C ASP A 265 8.81 5.66 -13.94
N ALA A 266 8.46 6.09 -12.73
CA ALA A 266 7.07 6.19 -12.29
C ALA A 266 6.26 7.15 -13.19
N HIS A 267 6.85 8.26 -13.63
CA HIS A 267 6.24 9.13 -14.63
C HIS A 267 6.04 8.42 -15.97
N ARG A 268 7.04 7.64 -16.40
CA ARG A 268 6.99 6.87 -17.64
C ARG A 268 5.84 5.87 -17.64
N TYR A 269 5.57 5.21 -16.51
CA TYR A 269 4.38 4.37 -16.33
C TYR A 269 3.08 5.13 -16.66
N LEU A 270 2.91 6.36 -16.15
CA LEU A 270 1.74 7.22 -16.42
C LEU A 270 1.66 7.65 -17.88
N GLU A 271 2.79 7.83 -18.57
CA GLU A 271 2.83 8.16 -19.99
C GLU A 271 2.21 7.04 -20.85
N VAL A 272 2.30 5.78 -20.40
CA VAL A 272 1.91 4.61 -21.19
C VAL A 272 0.70 3.86 -20.67
N VAL A 273 0.17 4.21 -19.49
CA VAL A 273 -1.02 3.55 -18.93
C VAL A 273 -2.24 3.71 -19.86
N PRO A 274 -2.97 2.63 -20.21
CA PRO A 274 -4.16 2.70 -21.05
C PRO A 274 -5.38 3.20 -20.28
N GLU A 275 -6.20 4.04 -20.90
CA GLU A 275 -7.48 4.50 -20.33
C GLU A 275 -8.63 3.72 -20.99
N ARG A 276 -8.69 2.41 -20.69
CA ARG A 276 -9.61 1.43 -21.28
C ARG A 276 -10.06 0.42 -20.23
N HIS A 277 -11.18 -0.26 -20.49
CA HIS A 277 -11.76 -1.27 -19.61
C HIS A 277 -11.91 -0.77 -18.16
N GLY A 278 -12.44 0.44 -18.03
CA GLY A 278 -12.67 1.09 -16.74
C GLY A 278 -11.43 1.72 -16.09
N ASN A 279 -10.24 1.56 -16.67
CA ASN A 279 -9.06 2.25 -16.18
C ASN A 279 -9.04 3.74 -16.59
N ARG A 280 -8.59 4.62 -15.69
CA ARG A 280 -8.38 6.04 -15.95
C ARG A 280 -7.00 6.49 -15.48
N LEU A 281 -6.40 7.45 -16.18
CA LEU A 281 -5.08 7.99 -15.83
C LEU A 281 -5.08 8.62 -14.43
N SER A 282 -6.16 9.31 -14.07
CA SER A 282 -6.31 10.02 -12.79
C SER A 282 -6.20 9.09 -11.58
N ALA A 283 -6.61 7.83 -11.69
CA ALA A 283 -6.52 6.84 -10.61
C ALA A 283 -5.07 6.62 -10.13
N TRP A 284 -4.10 6.81 -11.03
CA TRP A 284 -2.66 6.60 -10.78
C TRP A 284 -1.90 7.92 -10.68
N ALA A 285 -2.27 8.90 -11.51
CA ALA A 285 -1.58 10.18 -11.53
C ALA A 285 -1.83 11.01 -10.26
N ILE A 286 -3.02 10.91 -9.65
CA ILE A 286 -3.30 11.60 -8.38
C ILE A 286 -2.37 11.12 -7.27
N PRO A 287 -2.35 9.83 -6.85
CA PRO A 287 -1.48 9.38 -5.77
C PRO A 287 0.01 9.65 -6.05
N TYR A 288 0.44 9.51 -7.32
CA TYR A 288 1.79 9.91 -7.75
C TYR A 288 2.09 11.39 -7.45
N LEU A 289 1.19 12.30 -7.83
CA LEU A 289 1.37 13.74 -7.61
C LEU A 289 1.26 14.11 -6.13
N LEU A 290 0.43 13.42 -5.35
CA LEU A 290 0.39 13.60 -3.90
C LEU A 290 1.73 13.20 -3.27
N ALA A 291 2.34 12.08 -3.70
CA ALA A 291 3.68 11.68 -3.25
C ALA A 291 4.76 12.71 -3.63
N VAL A 292 4.68 13.31 -4.82
CA VAL A 292 5.57 14.44 -5.21
C VAL A 292 5.42 15.62 -4.24
N GLY A 293 4.19 15.97 -3.87
CA GLY A 293 3.92 17.03 -2.89
C GLY A 293 4.46 16.67 -1.51
N THR A 294 4.26 15.44 -1.04
CA THR A 294 4.78 14.97 0.24
C THR A 294 6.31 15.00 0.26
N MET A 295 6.99 14.62 -0.82
CA MET A 295 8.46 14.76 -0.93
C MET A 295 8.93 16.21 -0.88
N ARG A 296 8.15 17.18 -1.36
CA ARG A 296 8.45 18.61 -1.14
C ARG A 296 8.43 18.92 0.35
N GLU A 297 7.37 18.54 1.06
CA GLU A 297 7.26 18.79 2.50
C GLU A 297 8.36 18.08 3.30
N LEU A 298 8.71 16.83 2.97
CA LEU A 298 9.82 16.08 3.58
C LEU A 298 11.19 16.74 3.34
N ARG A 299 11.36 17.53 2.26
CA ARG A 299 12.60 18.28 2.03
C ARG A 299 12.61 19.61 2.78
N GLU A 300 11.48 20.29 2.82
CA GLU A 300 11.36 21.63 3.42
C GLU A 300 11.25 21.59 4.95
N ARG A 301 10.56 20.58 5.49
CA ARG A 301 10.21 20.46 6.92
C ARG A 301 10.30 19.01 7.45
N PRO A 302 11.38 18.25 7.19
CA PRO A 302 11.50 16.86 7.67
C PRO A 302 11.47 16.73 9.20
N GLU A 303 11.83 17.80 9.93
CA GLU A 303 11.72 17.84 11.38
C GLU A 303 10.29 17.62 11.91
N ASP A 304 9.26 17.92 11.10
CA ASP A 304 7.85 17.81 11.46
C ASP A 304 7.47 16.32 11.60
N VAL A 305 8.13 15.40 10.88
CA VAL A 305 7.93 13.95 11.06
C VAL A 305 8.18 13.54 12.51
N VAL A 306 9.25 14.05 13.13
CA VAL A 306 9.63 13.71 14.51
C VAL A 306 8.93 14.61 15.55
N ARG A 307 8.56 15.85 15.19
CA ARG A 307 7.92 16.80 16.14
C ARG A 307 6.41 16.68 16.21
N GLU A 308 5.79 16.48 15.06
CA GLU A 308 4.34 16.48 14.88
C GLU A 308 3.81 15.07 14.62
N GLY A 309 4.70 14.09 14.39
CA GLY A 309 4.36 12.69 14.12
C GLY A 309 4.21 12.38 12.64
N ASP A 310 4.07 13.39 11.78
CA ASP A 310 3.92 13.21 10.34
C ASP A 310 4.34 14.44 9.53
N VAL A 311 4.43 14.23 8.21
CA VAL A 311 4.44 15.31 7.23
C VAL A 311 3.35 15.07 6.19
N LYS A 312 2.47 16.06 6.03
CA LYS A 312 1.31 16.00 5.12
C LYS A 312 1.20 17.22 4.22
N ILE A 313 0.85 16.99 2.96
CA ILE A 313 0.31 18.05 2.10
C ILE A 313 -1.05 18.50 2.60
N SER A 314 -1.37 19.77 2.39
CA SER A 314 -2.63 20.34 2.87
C SER A 314 -3.83 19.73 2.16
N ARG A 315 -4.99 19.67 2.85
CA ARG A 315 -6.26 19.24 2.23
C ARG A 315 -6.61 20.10 1.00
N ALA A 316 -6.32 21.40 1.04
CA ALA A 316 -6.55 22.30 -0.07
C ALA A 316 -5.75 21.90 -1.32
N GLU A 317 -4.49 21.50 -1.13
CA GLU A 317 -3.65 20.99 -2.21
C GLU A 317 -4.16 19.64 -2.74
N VAL A 318 -4.55 18.71 -1.87
CA VAL A 318 -5.15 17.44 -2.29
C VAL A 318 -6.36 17.70 -3.20
N PHE A 319 -7.28 18.57 -2.78
CA PHE A 319 -8.44 18.94 -3.59
C PHE A 319 -8.05 19.59 -4.91
N ALA A 320 -7.06 20.48 -4.91
CA ALA A 320 -6.61 21.12 -6.13
C ALA A 320 -5.98 20.14 -7.13
N VAL A 321 -5.20 19.16 -6.65
CA VAL A 321 -4.67 18.06 -7.49
C VAL A 321 -5.82 17.25 -8.09
N ILE A 322 -6.84 16.89 -7.30
CA ILE A 322 -8.02 16.19 -7.80
C ILE A 322 -8.75 17.04 -8.87
N GLN A 323 -8.94 18.32 -8.60
CA GLN A 323 -9.64 19.26 -9.49
C GLN A 323 -8.96 19.36 -10.87
N GLN A 324 -7.63 19.29 -10.95
CA GLN A 324 -6.92 19.28 -12.23
C GLN A 324 -7.43 18.18 -13.18
N PHE A 325 -7.73 17.00 -12.65
CA PHE A 325 -8.24 15.89 -13.46
C PHE A 325 -9.73 16.01 -13.75
N GLU A 326 -10.52 16.62 -12.86
CA GLU A 326 -11.91 16.98 -13.13
C GLU A 326 -12.02 18.02 -14.26
N ASP A 327 -11.06 18.94 -14.33
CA ASP A 327 -10.95 19.97 -15.36
C ASP A 327 -10.38 19.43 -16.69
N GLY A 328 -10.04 18.13 -16.75
CA GLY A 328 -9.63 17.45 -17.98
C GLY A 328 -8.16 17.65 -18.36
N VAL A 329 -7.26 17.79 -17.38
CA VAL A 329 -5.81 17.78 -17.62
C VAL A 329 -5.41 16.57 -18.45
N SER A 330 -4.74 16.84 -19.58
CA SER A 330 -4.20 15.80 -20.44
C SER A 330 -2.86 15.28 -19.92
N ARG A 331 -2.56 14.03 -20.29
CA ARG A 331 -1.28 13.35 -20.02
C ARG A 331 -0.04 14.19 -20.34
N SER A 332 -0.08 15.01 -21.39
CA SER A 332 1.03 15.88 -21.80
C SER A 332 1.39 16.95 -20.77
N HIS A 333 0.47 17.35 -19.90
CA HIS A 333 0.68 18.37 -18.87
C HIS A 333 1.14 17.79 -17.53
N LEU A 334 1.16 16.45 -17.37
CA LEU A 334 1.57 15.82 -16.11
C LEU A 334 2.99 16.20 -15.68
N ARG A 335 3.90 16.39 -16.64
CA ARG A 335 5.29 16.77 -16.34
C ARG A 335 5.40 18.18 -15.80
N ASP A 336 4.59 19.10 -16.31
CA ASP A 336 4.53 20.47 -15.83
C ASP A 336 3.88 20.55 -14.44
N LEU A 337 2.80 19.79 -14.22
CA LEU A 337 2.15 19.65 -12.91
C LEU A 337 3.08 19.06 -11.86
N ARG A 338 3.79 17.98 -12.20
CA ARG A 338 4.81 17.39 -11.33
C ARG A 338 5.85 18.45 -10.94
N ARG A 339 6.38 19.21 -11.91
CA ARG A 339 7.36 20.27 -11.64
C ARG A 339 6.78 21.33 -10.70
N GLU A 340 5.57 21.81 -10.97
CA GLU A 340 4.93 22.83 -10.13
C GLU A 340 4.74 22.35 -8.69
N ILE A 341 4.16 21.17 -8.49
CA ILE A 341 3.95 20.57 -7.15
C ILE A 341 5.28 20.34 -6.43
N SER A 342 6.33 19.96 -7.14
CA SER A 342 7.66 19.73 -6.54
C SER A 342 8.34 21.01 -6.02
N GLU A 343 7.91 22.18 -6.51
CA GLU A 343 8.47 23.49 -6.18
C GLU A 343 7.62 24.28 -5.18
N LYS A 344 6.29 24.11 -5.20
CA LYS A 344 5.36 24.84 -4.32
C LYS A 344 4.00 24.14 -4.21
N PRO A 345 3.22 24.41 -3.14
CA PRO A 345 1.87 23.91 -3.02
C PRO A 345 0.96 24.28 -4.20
N LEU A 346 0.21 23.31 -4.73
CA LEU A 346 -0.76 23.54 -5.81
C LEU A 346 -2.07 24.11 -5.28
N HIS A 347 -2.05 25.27 -4.63
CA HIS A 347 -3.25 26.03 -4.30
C HIS A 347 -2.90 27.52 -4.16
N HIS A 348 -3.89 28.38 -4.36
CA HIS A 348 -3.71 29.84 -4.33
C HIS A 348 -3.89 30.44 -2.94
#